data_AF-A0A821ENT9-F1
#
_entry.id   AF-A0A821ENT9-F1
#
_cell.length_a   1.000
_cell.length_b   1.000
_cell.length_c   1.000
_cell.angle_alpha   90.00
_cell.angle_beta   90.00
_cell.angle_gamma   90.00
#
_symmetry.space_group_name_H-M   'P 1'
#
loop_
_entity.id
_entity.type
_entity.pdbx_description
1 polymer ?
#
loop_
_entity_poly.entity_id
_entity_poly.type
_entity_poly.pdbx_seq_one_letter_code
_entity_poly.pdbx_strand_id
1 'polypeptide(L)' 'MGNTLSPILADIYMDEYQKQHLHELNIPNKIWRYVDDILIITKMSKPQLDKYVNDFNKIRGTIKFTSEFE' A
#
# COMPACT_ATOMS: atom_id res chain seq x y z
N MET A 1 5.94 -17.40 7.83
CA MET A 1 4.65 -18.09 7.72
C MET A 1 4.66 -19.32 8.61
N GLY A 2 4.31 -19.18 9.89
CA GLY A 2 4.40 -20.30 10.85
C GLY A 2 3.59 -20.12 12.13
N ASN A 3 2.95 -18.97 12.30
CA ASN A 3 2.05 -18.68 13.42
C ASN A 3 0.71 -18.22 12.84
N THR A 4 -0.39 -18.78 13.33
CA THR A 4 -1.77 -18.51 12.87
C THR A 4 -2.22 -17.08 13.13
N LEU A 5 -1.53 -16.36 14.03
CA LEU A 5 -1.80 -14.96 14.34
C LEU A 5 -1.09 -13.97 13.41
N SER A 6 -0.03 -14.40 12.71
CA SER A 6 0.74 -13.52 11.83
C SER A 6 -0.10 -12.85 10.72
N PRO A 7 -1.02 -13.55 10.03
CA PRO A 7 -1.86 -12.94 9.00
C PRO A 7 -2.79 -11.86 9.56
N ILE A 8 -3.38 -12.10 10.73
CA ILE A 8 -4.29 -11.15 11.39
C ILE A 8 -3.53 -9.89 11.82
N LEU A 9 -2.32 -10.08 12.36
CA LEU A 9 -1.48 -8.96 12.78
C LEU A 9 -1.02 -8.13 11.57
N ALA A 10 -0.70 -8.79 10.45
CA ALA A 10 -0.39 -8.12 9.18
C ALA A 10 -1.60 -7.35 8.65
N ASP A 11 -2.80 -7.92 8.70
CA ASP A 11 -4.03 -7.26 8.24
C ASP A 11 -4.37 -6.01 9.07
N ILE A 12 -4.27 -6.09 10.39
CA ILE A 12 -4.50 -4.93 11.29
C ILE A 12 -3.48 -3.85 11.00
N TYR A 13 -2.20 -4.23 10.89
CA TYR A 13 -1.13 -3.30 10.60
C TYR A 13 -1.32 -2.62 9.23
N MET A 14 -1.67 -3.38 8.21
CA MET A 14 -1.92 -2.86 6.85
C MET A 14 -3.17 -1.98 6.80
N ASP A 15 -4.20 -2.26 7.61
CA ASP A 15 -5.41 -1.42 7.70
C ASP A 15 -5.11 -0.04 8.32
N GLU A 16 -4.37 0.00 9.43
CA GLU A 16 -3.92 1.26 10.03
C GLU A 16 -2.98 2.02 9.07
N TYR A 17 -2.09 1.30 8.40
CA TYR A 17 -1.14 1.88 7.46
C TYR A 17 -1.84 2.50 6.24
N GLN A 18 -2.85 1.82 5.70
CA GLN A 18 -3.71 2.34 4.64
C GLN A 18 -4.46 3.59 5.08
N LYS A 19 -5.05 3.60 6.28
CA LYS A 19 -5.75 4.78 6.81
C LYS A 19 -4.83 5.99 6.96
N GLN A 20 -3.57 5.79 7.36
CA GLN A 20 -2.63 6.89 7.58
C GLN A 20 -2.04 7.46 6.29
N HIS A 21 -1.74 6.61 5.29
CA HIS A 21 -0.93 7.02 4.13
C HIS A 21 -1.70 6.99 2.80
N LEU A 22 -2.68 6.09 2.65
CA LEU A 22 -3.51 6.02 1.43
C LEU A 22 -4.71 6.99 1.45
N HIS A 23 -4.93 7.72 2.55
CA HIS A 23 -5.97 8.78 2.59
C HIS A 23 -5.68 9.94 1.63
N GLU A 24 -4.42 10.15 1.22
CA GLU A 24 -4.08 11.13 0.18
C GLU A 24 -4.48 10.64 -1.22
N LEU A 25 -4.49 9.31 -1.43
CA LEU A 25 -4.95 8.66 -2.65
C LEU A 25 -6.46 8.44 -2.69
N ASN A 26 -7.20 8.95 -1.70
CA ASN A 26 -8.61 8.67 -1.42
C ASN A 26 -9.56 9.16 -2.53
N ILE A 27 -9.47 8.52 -3.69
CA ILE A 27 -10.54 8.32 -4.64
C ILE A 27 -11.22 7.03 -4.15
N PRO A 28 -12.30 7.14 -3.37
CA PRO A 28 -12.76 6.10 -2.43
C PRO A 28 -13.18 4.76 -3.05
N ASN A 29 -13.08 4.58 -4.37
CA ASN A 29 -13.67 3.45 -5.10
C ASN A 29 -12.66 2.63 -5.92
N LYS A 30 -11.34 2.82 -5.72
CA LYS A 30 -10.34 2.28 -6.66
C LYS A 30 -9.14 1.60 -6.02
N ILE A 31 -9.17 1.39 -4.70
CA ILE A 31 -8.13 0.64 -3.97
C ILE A 31 -8.71 -0.72 -3.60
N TRP A 32 -8.08 -1.79 -4.06
CA TRP A 32 -8.35 -3.16 -3.63
C TRP A 32 -7.10 -3.72 -2.95
N ARG A 33 -7.27 -4.35 -1.79
CA ARG A 33 -6.19 -5.06 -1.09
C ARG A 33 -6.48 -6.56 -1.11
N TYR A 34 -5.48 -7.36 -1.44
CA TYR A 34 -5.49 -8.80 -1.31
C TYR A 34 -4.28 -9.25 -0.48
N VAL A 35 -4.47 -9.35 0.84
CA VAL A 35 -3.43 -9.69 1.83
C VAL A 35 -2.22 -8.74 1.74
N ASP A 36 -1.21 -9.11 0.95
CA ASP A 36 0.03 -8.35 0.78
C ASP A 36 -0.01 -7.43 -0.47
N ASP A 37 -0.91 -7.70 -1.41
CA ASP A 37 -1.00 -6.97 -2.68
C ASP A 37 -2.03 -5.85 -2.62
N ILE A 38 -1.72 -4.71 -3.24
CA ILE A 38 -2.62 -3.56 -3.34
C ILE A 38 -2.75 -3.16 -4.81
N LEU A 39 -3.96 -3.21 -5.34
CA LEU A 39 -4.32 -2.67 -6.64
C LEU A 39 -4.93 -1.29 -6.47
N ILE A 40 -4.40 -0.30 -7.19
CA ILE A 40 -4.86 1.09 -7.14
C ILE A 40 -5.15 1.57 -8.56
N ILE A 41 -6.40 1.91 -8.85
CA ILE A 41 -6.72 2.65 -10.08
C ILE A 41 -6.61 4.15 -9.77
N THR A 42 -5.62 4.81 -10.36
CA THR A 42 -5.40 6.25 -10.18
C THR A 42 -5.32 6.97 -11.52
N LYS A 43 -5.55 8.29 -11.52
CA LYS A 43 -5.28 9.16 -12.69
C LYS A 43 -3.85 9.69 -12.69
N MET A 44 -3.05 9.32 -11.69
CA MET A 44 -1.65 9.76 -11.58
C MET A 44 -0.82 9.22 -12.74
N SER A 45 0.14 10.03 -13.17
CA SER A 45 1.14 9.59 -14.15
C SER A 45 2.19 8.69 -13.50
N LYS A 46 2.83 7.82 -14.28
CA LYS A 46 3.92 6.94 -13.82
C LYS A 46 4.97 7.65 -12.92
N PRO A 47 5.53 8.84 -13.25
CA PRO A 47 6.49 9.51 -12.37
C PRO A 47 5.90 10.01 -11.05
N GLN A 48 4.60 10.32 -11.01
CA GLN A 48 3.92 10.67 -9.74
C GLN A 48 3.72 9.43 -8.88
N LEU A 49 3.40 8.28 -9.48
CA LEU A 49 3.30 7.00 -8.80
C LEU A 49 4.65 6.55 -8.25
N ASP A 50 5.72 6.63 -9.05
CA ASP A 50 7.08 6.27 -8.62
C ASP A 50 7.55 7.14 -7.45
N LYS A 51 7.23 8.44 -7.49
CA LYS A 51 7.53 9.34 -6.37
C LYS A 51 6.74 8.95 -5.12
N TYR A 52 5.45 8.67 -5.27
CA TYR A 52 4.59 8.22 -4.17
C TYR A 52 5.13 6.93 -3.54
N VAL A 53 5.45 5.92 -4.35
CA VAL A 53 6.00 4.63 -3.87
C VAL A 53 7.37 4.80 -3.21
N ASN A 54 8.21 5.70 -3.73
CA ASN A 54 9.49 6.01 -3.08
C ASN A 54 9.31 6.74 -1.75
N ASP A 55 8.36 7.67 -1.65
CA ASP A 55 8.06 8.35 -0.39
C ASP A 55 7.45 7.37 0.62
N PHE A 56 6.64 6.40 0.17
CA PHE A 56 6.16 5.27 0.96
C PHE A 56 7.30 4.40 1.51
N ASN A 57 8.27 4.07 0.65
CA ASN A 57 9.44 3.28 1.05
C ASN A 57 10.36 4.01 2.03
N LYS A 58 10.35 5.35 2.06
CA LYS A 58 11.10 6.15 3.05
C LYS A 58 10.47 6.13 4.43
N ILE A 59 9.14 6.02 4.52
CA ILE A 59 8.41 6.02 5.80
C ILE A 59 8.76 4.79 6.62
N ARG A 60 8.98 3.64 5.97
CA ARG A 60 9.48 2.43 6.62
C ARG A 60 10.53 1.72 5.80
N GLY A 61 11.78 1.75 6.26
CA GLY A 61 12.89 1.01 5.65
C GLY A 61 12.79 -0.52 5.77
N THR A 62 11.83 -1.06 6.53
CA THR A 62 11.64 -2.50 6.72
C THR A 62 10.65 -3.13 5.73
N ILE A 63 9.78 -2.34 5.10
CA ILE A 63 8.79 -2.81 4.14
C ILE A 63 9.03 -2.07 2.83
N LYS A 64 9.36 -2.81 1.77
CA LYS A 64 9.59 -2.24 0.44
C LYS A 64 8.39 -2.52 -0.45
N PHE A 65 7.63 -1.47 -0.74
CA PHE A 65 6.58 -1.47 -1.74
C PHE A 65 7.19 -1.41 -3.14
N THR A 66 6.71 -2.30 -4.00
CA THR A 66 6.97 -2.30 -5.44
C THR A 66 5.67 -1.93 -6.14
N SER A 67 5.75 -1.14 -7.21
CA SER A 67 4.61 -0.77 -8.03
C SER A 67 4.82 -1.19 -9.47
N GLU A 68 3.79 -1.77 -10.06
CA GLU A 68 3.69 -2.00 -11.49
C GLU A 68 2.62 -1.06 -12.05
N PHE A 69 2.90 -0.46 -13.22
CA PHE A 69 1.99 0.46 -13.91
C PHE A 69 1.66 -0.16 -15.27
N GLU A 70 0.40 -0.53 -15.46
CA GLU A 70 -0.20 -0.94 -16.73
C GLU A 70 -1.13 0.16 -17.28
#